data_AF-E1Z3W2-F1
#
_entry.id   AF-E1Z3W2-F1
#
_cell.length_a   1.000
_cell.length_b   1.000
_cell.length_c   1.000
_cell.angle_alpha   90.00
_cell.angle_beta   90.00
_cell.angle_gamma   90.00
#
_symmetry.space_group_name_H-M   'P 1'
#
loop_
_entity.id
_entity.type
_entity.pdbx_description
1 polymer ?
#
loop_
_entity_poly.entity_id
_entity_poly.type
_entity_poly.pdbx_seq_one_letter_code
_entity_poly.pdbx_strand_id
1 'polypeptide(L)'
;MAAKVLIACTSGTQLLDGRPTGCWVEEVATPYLLWREKGIQVDICSIAGGAVPWDASSTSGDFFTAQAAAFLNNETAAKLIKETPSVEELLARGIDSYDALFLPGGHGIAIDGTSDSLKQLVEQFWGAGKVVAGFSNTEEVAVGKDKAVPFLLEDRMKELGGDYVRGPDWHPFAVASGKLVTGQNPQSSQRVAELVVEAVLPALKEPVHGKGPHEGFHHREKPHESDHYHDHRDEHARQGARHDAPDPAKARSSWHQTYRPPI
;
A
#
# COMPACT_ATOMS: atom_id res chain seq x y z
N MET A 1 -4.49 -25.80 4.06
CA MET A 1 -3.06 -25.71 3.66
C MET A 1 -2.40 -24.65 4.53
N ALA A 2 -1.08 -24.73 4.77
CA ALA A 2 -0.38 -23.66 5.48
C ALA A 2 -0.34 -22.41 4.59
N ALA A 3 -0.63 -21.24 5.15
CA ALA A 3 -0.60 -19.98 4.41
C ALA A 3 0.81 -19.70 3.86
N LYS A 4 0.90 -19.00 2.75
CA LYS A 4 2.16 -18.69 2.07
C LYS A 4 2.24 -17.22 1.65
N VAL A 5 3.35 -16.57 1.98
CA VAL A 5 3.60 -15.15 1.69
C VAL A 5 4.82 -15.03 0.78
N LEU A 6 4.75 -14.11 -0.18
CA LEU A 6 5.87 -13.70 -1.02
C LEU A 6 6.39 -12.34 -0.53
N ILE A 7 7.68 -12.24 -0.23
CA ILE A 7 8.38 -10.96 -0.03
C ILE A 7 9.04 -10.57 -1.35
N ALA A 8 8.74 -9.39 -1.89
CA ALA A 8 9.36 -8.89 -3.12
C ALA A 8 10.26 -7.69 -2.85
N CYS A 9 11.57 -7.95 -2.76
CA CYS A 9 12.58 -6.94 -2.49
C CYS A 9 12.95 -6.13 -3.74
N THR A 10 13.43 -4.91 -3.54
CA THR A 10 14.13 -4.15 -4.58
C THR A 10 15.40 -4.88 -5.05
N SER A 11 15.79 -4.66 -6.30
CA SER A 11 17.10 -4.96 -6.89
C SER A 11 17.96 -3.70 -7.12
N GLY A 12 17.43 -2.51 -6.76
CA GLY A 12 18.12 -1.23 -6.86
C GLY A 12 19.29 -1.15 -5.89
N THR A 13 20.50 -0.92 -6.42
CA THR A 13 21.75 -0.84 -5.64
C THR A 13 22.29 0.58 -5.50
N GLN A 14 21.81 1.52 -6.31
CA GLN A 14 22.27 2.91 -6.33
C GLN A 14 21.11 3.85 -6.63
N LEU A 15 21.08 4.99 -5.95
CA LEU A 15 20.16 6.09 -6.25
C LEU A 15 20.56 6.81 -7.55
N LEU A 16 19.68 7.68 -8.06
CA LEU A 16 19.96 8.47 -9.27
C LEU A 16 21.20 9.37 -9.15
N ASP A 17 21.60 9.73 -7.92
CA ASP A 17 22.81 10.50 -7.64
C ASP A 17 24.06 9.62 -7.41
N GLY A 18 23.95 8.30 -7.61
CA GLY A 18 25.04 7.33 -7.50
C GLY A 18 25.33 6.86 -6.08
N ARG A 19 24.63 7.36 -5.05
CA ARG A 19 24.80 6.85 -3.68
C ARG A 19 24.32 5.40 -3.58
N PRO A 20 25.05 4.51 -2.87
CA PRO A 20 24.64 3.13 -2.69
C PRO A 20 23.35 3.04 -1.86
N THR A 21 22.54 2.02 -2.13
CA THR A 21 21.28 1.73 -1.45
C THR A 21 20.92 0.25 -1.60
N GLY A 22 19.81 -0.17 -1.01
CA GLY A 22 19.20 -1.48 -1.21
C GLY A 22 17.87 -1.60 -0.48
N CYS A 23 17.50 -2.84 -0.21
CA CYS A 23 16.40 -3.21 0.69
C CYS A 23 16.81 -2.94 2.15
N TRP A 24 15.87 -2.52 2.99
CA TRP A 24 16.12 -2.32 4.41
C TRP A 24 16.01 -3.65 5.16
N VAL A 25 17.09 -4.13 5.80
CA VAL A 25 17.15 -5.50 6.35
C VAL A 25 16.07 -5.75 7.40
N GLU A 26 15.84 -4.82 8.32
CA GLU A 26 14.84 -4.97 9.40
C GLU A 26 13.42 -5.21 8.86
N GLU A 27 13.09 -4.53 7.75
CA GLU A 27 11.78 -4.60 7.10
C GLU A 27 11.52 -5.94 6.43
N VAL A 28 12.56 -6.73 6.16
CA VAL A 28 12.46 -8.11 5.69
C VAL A 28 12.57 -9.09 6.86
N ALA A 29 13.56 -8.87 7.72
CA ALA A 29 13.96 -9.79 8.78
C ALA A 29 12.83 -10.03 9.78
N THR A 30 12.22 -8.94 10.28
CA THR A 30 11.19 -9.02 11.31
C THR A 30 9.94 -9.74 10.80
N PRO A 31 9.37 -9.39 9.63
CA PRO A 31 8.24 -10.13 9.09
C PRO A 31 8.56 -11.57 8.74
N TYR A 32 9.71 -11.84 8.12
CA TYR A 32 10.14 -13.20 7.77
C TYR A 32 10.18 -14.10 9.01
N LEU A 33 10.89 -13.69 10.06
CA LEU A 33 11.07 -14.50 11.26
C LEU A 33 9.72 -14.75 11.96
N LEU A 34 8.89 -13.70 12.09
CA LEU A 34 7.57 -13.81 12.71
C LEU A 34 6.65 -14.76 11.95
N TRP A 35 6.56 -14.63 10.63
CA TRP A 35 5.71 -15.51 9.81
C TRP A 35 6.17 -16.95 9.86
N ARG A 36 7.48 -17.20 9.81
CA ARG A 36 8.05 -18.55 9.95
C ARG A 36 7.72 -19.15 11.32
N GLU A 37 7.79 -18.37 12.40
CA GLU A 37 7.37 -18.81 13.74
C GLU A 37 5.88 -19.19 13.80
N LYS A 38 5.03 -18.46 13.08
CA LYS A 38 3.58 -18.76 12.96
C LYS A 38 3.24 -19.88 11.98
N GLY A 39 4.24 -20.57 11.42
CA GLY A 39 4.03 -21.67 10.48
C GLY A 39 3.59 -21.22 9.08
N ILE A 40 3.72 -19.94 8.76
CA ILE A 40 3.49 -19.39 7.43
C ILE A 40 4.74 -19.68 6.58
N GLN A 41 4.52 -20.18 5.37
CA GLN A 41 5.59 -20.35 4.39
C GLN A 41 5.97 -18.99 3.81
N VAL A 42 7.27 -18.72 3.65
CA VAL A 42 7.76 -17.44 3.15
C VAL A 42 8.75 -17.70 2.03
N ASP A 43 8.43 -17.21 0.83
CA ASP A 43 9.38 -17.11 -0.28
C ASP A 43 9.84 -15.66 -0.43
N ILE A 44 11.02 -15.47 -1.01
CA ILE A 44 11.60 -14.15 -1.26
C ILE A 44 11.95 -14.07 -2.75
N CYS A 45 11.53 -12.99 -3.41
CA CYS A 45 12.03 -12.58 -4.72
C CYS A 45 12.73 -11.23 -4.65
N SER A 46 13.50 -10.90 -5.68
CA SER A 46 13.87 -9.52 -5.97
C SER A 46 13.41 -9.14 -7.37
N ILE A 47 13.21 -7.85 -7.64
CA ILE A 47 12.59 -7.38 -8.90
C ILE A 47 13.31 -7.96 -10.13
N ALA A 48 14.64 -7.85 -10.18
CA ALA A 48 15.47 -8.38 -11.25
C ALA A 48 15.97 -9.83 -11.02
N GLY A 49 15.69 -10.42 -9.85
CA GLY A 49 16.25 -11.71 -9.43
C GLY A 49 17.71 -11.60 -8.98
N GLY A 50 18.27 -12.73 -8.54
CA GLY A 50 19.62 -12.80 -7.99
C GLY A 50 19.70 -12.43 -6.51
N ALA A 51 20.85 -11.93 -6.07
CA ALA A 51 21.06 -11.59 -4.66
C ALA A 51 20.27 -10.32 -4.27
N VAL A 52 19.61 -10.35 -3.12
CA VAL A 52 18.95 -9.16 -2.57
C VAL A 52 20.02 -8.13 -2.15
N PRO A 53 20.01 -6.91 -2.70
CA PRO A 53 20.89 -5.85 -2.24
C PRO A 53 20.39 -5.27 -0.92
N TRP A 54 21.31 -5.03 0.01
CA TRP A 54 21.00 -4.45 1.32
C TRP A 54 21.49 -3.01 1.40
N ASP A 55 20.65 -2.13 1.96
CA ASP A 55 21.10 -0.79 2.32
C ASP A 55 22.10 -0.91 3.48
N ALA A 56 23.34 -0.43 3.29
CA ALA A 56 24.41 -0.55 4.27
C ALA A 56 24.07 0.11 5.62
N SER A 57 23.23 1.15 5.61
CA SER A 57 22.76 1.79 6.85
C SER A 57 21.94 0.82 7.69
N SER A 58 21.15 -0.07 7.08
CA SER A 58 20.34 -1.07 7.79
C SER A 58 21.15 -2.22 8.43
N THR A 59 22.46 -2.30 8.13
CA THR A 59 23.38 -3.29 8.68
C THR A 59 24.43 -2.69 9.62
N SER A 60 24.21 -1.47 10.12
CA SER A 60 25.20 -0.79 10.98
C SER A 60 24.56 -0.03 12.14
N GLY A 61 25.36 0.17 13.21
CA GLY A 61 24.95 0.96 14.38
C GLY A 61 23.64 0.48 15.00
N ASP A 62 22.85 1.44 15.47
CA ASP A 62 21.55 1.18 16.12
C ASP A 62 20.48 0.62 15.16
N PHE A 63 20.71 0.70 13.85
CA PHE A 63 19.82 0.13 12.83
C PHE A 63 20.07 -1.36 12.60
N PHE A 64 21.22 -1.90 13.03
CA PHE A 64 21.48 -3.32 12.97
C PHE A 64 20.89 -4.04 14.19
N THR A 65 19.60 -4.35 14.08
CA THR A 65 18.82 -4.97 15.16
C THR A 65 19.20 -6.43 15.40
N ALA A 66 18.70 -6.99 16.51
CA ALA A 66 18.81 -8.43 16.78
C ALA A 66 18.08 -9.28 15.72
N GLN A 67 16.97 -8.79 15.18
CA GLN A 67 16.17 -9.45 14.16
C GLN A 67 16.90 -9.46 12.82
N ALA A 68 17.48 -8.32 12.41
CA ALA A 68 18.33 -8.22 11.24
C ALA A 68 19.52 -9.18 11.33
N ALA A 69 20.21 -9.20 12.48
CA ALA A 69 21.30 -10.13 12.72
C ALA A 69 20.84 -11.60 12.69
N ALA A 70 19.72 -11.93 13.33
CA ALA A 70 19.18 -13.29 13.34
C ALA A 70 18.78 -13.77 11.94
N PHE A 71 18.18 -12.90 11.13
CA PHE A 71 17.79 -13.20 9.76
C PHE A 71 19.01 -13.44 8.86
N LEU A 72 20.01 -12.56 8.89
CA LEU A 72 21.21 -12.70 8.06
C LEU A 72 22.05 -13.94 8.43
N ASN A 73 21.99 -14.37 9.69
CA ASN A 73 22.67 -15.59 10.15
C ASN A 73 21.81 -16.86 10.03
N ASN A 74 20.54 -16.77 9.58
CA ASN A 74 19.68 -17.92 9.41
C ASN A 74 20.02 -18.65 8.10
N GLU A 75 20.41 -19.93 8.18
CA GLU A 75 20.84 -20.71 7.00
C GLU A 75 19.77 -20.84 5.91
N THR A 76 18.49 -20.88 6.28
CA THR A 76 17.40 -20.98 5.31
C THR A 76 17.21 -19.64 4.60
N ALA A 77 17.16 -18.55 5.36
CA ALA A 77 17.05 -17.20 4.81
C ALA A 77 18.26 -16.85 3.94
N ALA A 78 19.48 -17.15 4.40
CA ALA A 78 20.73 -16.89 3.69
C ALA A 78 20.78 -17.56 2.30
N LYS A 79 20.19 -18.75 2.16
CA LYS A 79 20.06 -19.42 0.86
C LYS A 79 19.06 -18.69 -0.05
N LEU A 80 17.90 -18.31 0.48
CA LEU A 80 16.85 -17.61 -0.28
C LEU A 80 17.35 -16.26 -0.82
N ILE A 81 17.98 -15.44 0.03
CA ILE A 81 18.37 -14.07 -0.34
C ILE A 81 19.60 -13.98 -1.25
N LYS A 82 20.38 -15.06 -1.37
CA LYS A 82 21.58 -15.09 -2.21
C LYS A 82 21.25 -15.27 -3.69
N GLU A 83 20.17 -15.98 -3.98
CA GLU A 83 19.74 -16.27 -5.34
C GLU A 83 18.21 -16.39 -5.37
N THR A 84 17.58 -15.25 -5.57
CA THR A 84 16.13 -15.13 -5.65
C THR A 84 15.64 -15.27 -7.10
N PRO A 85 14.42 -15.80 -7.33
CA PRO A 85 13.77 -15.63 -8.62
C PRO A 85 13.47 -14.16 -8.87
N SER A 86 13.38 -13.77 -10.15
CA SER A 86 12.89 -12.46 -10.54
C SER A 86 11.37 -12.36 -10.45
N VAL A 87 10.85 -11.13 -10.48
CA VAL A 87 9.39 -10.92 -10.57
C VAL A 87 8.83 -11.46 -11.89
N GLU A 88 9.56 -11.35 -13.00
CA GLU A 88 9.14 -11.89 -14.29
C GLU A 88 9.03 -13.42 -14.27
N GLU A 89 9.99 -14.10 -13.63
CA GLU A 89 9.94 -15.55 -13.45
C GLU A 89 8.75 -15.98 -12.60
N LEU A 90 8.40 -15.22 -11.57
CA LEU A 90 7.22 -15.47 -10.75
C LEU A 90 5.91 -15.25 -11.52
N LEU A 91 5.82 -14.18 -12.30
CA LEU A 91 4.68 -13.92 -13.18
C LEU A 91 4.47 -15.06 -14.18
N ALA A 92 5.57 -15.57 -14.77
CA ALA A 92 5.52 -16.70 -15.70
C ALA A 92 5.10 -18.02 -15.03
N ARG A 93 5.48 -18.23 -13.76
CA ARG A 93 5.12 -19.42 -12.97
C ARG A 93 3.70 -19.35 -12.40
N GLY A 94 3.13 -18.16 -12.29
CA GLY A 94 1.86 -17.91 -11.63
C GLY A 94 2.00 -17.76 -10.11
N ILE A 95 1.06 -17.02 -9.53
CA ILE A 95 1.09 -16.63 -8.11
C ILE A 95 0.12 -17.42 -7.24
N ASP A 96 -0.56 -18.44 -7.79
CA ASP A 96 -1.72 -19.09 -7.15
C ASP A 96 -1.41 -19.69 -5.78
N SER A 97 -0.17 -20.15 -5.58
CA SER A 97 0.27 -20.74 -4.30
C SER A 97 0.44 -19.75 -3.15
N TYR A 98 0.36 -18.44 -3.40
CA TYR A 98 0.55 -17.40 -2.38
C TYR A 98 -0.79 -16.83 -1.89
N ASP A 99 -0.86 -16.46 -0.63
CA ASP A 99 -1.98 -15.78 0.01
C ASP A 99 -1.72 -14.27 0.17
N ALA A 100 -0.44 -13.87 0.21
CA ALA A 100 -0.05 -12.46 0.29
C ALA A 100 1.24 -12.12 -0.48
N LEU A 101 1.31 -10.86 -0.92
CA LEU A 101 2.50 -10.17 -1.41
C LEU A 101 2.90 -9.11 -0.39
N PHE A 102 4.18 -9.05 -0.04
CA PHE A 102 4.76 -8.05 0.84
C PHE A 102 5.92 -7.33 0.16
N LEU A 103 5.90 -6.00 0.19
CA LEU A 103 6.88 -5.11 -0.40
C LEU A 103 7.67 -4.40 0.73
N PRO A 104 8.84 -4.93 1.14
CA PRO A 104 9.72 -4.21 2.04
C PRO A 104 10.23 -2.93 1.36
N GLY A 105 10.56 -1.93 2.17
CA GLY A 105 11.15 -0.67 1.72
C GLY A 105 12.68 -0.73 1.69
N GLY A 106 13.30 0.39 2.05
CA GLY A 106 14.67 0.74 1.68
C GLY A 106 14.73 1.52 0.37
N HIS A 107 15.69 2.43 0.24
CA HIS A 107 15.65 3.42 -0.85
C HIS A 107 15.94 2.83 -2.24
N GLY A 108 16.29 1.54 -2.36
CA GLY A 108 16.40 0.88 -3.67
C GLY A 108 15.05 0.89 -4.41
N ILE A 109 13.93 0.82 -3.68
CA ILE A 109 12.58 0.78 -4.26
C ILE A 109 12.24 2.04 -5.07
N ALA A 110 12.89 3.17 -4.79
CA ALA A 110 12.76 4.39 -5.59
C ALA A 110 13.20 4.22 -7.06
N ILE A 111 14.03 3.21 -7.34
CA ILE A 111 14.67 2.99 -8.63
C ILE A 111 13.85 2.01 -9.48
N ASP A 112 13.37 0.94 -8.88
CA ASP A 112 12.73 -0.17 -9.59
C ASP A 112 11.31 -0.48 -9.11
N GLY A 113 10.82 0.20 -8.08
CA GLY A 113 9.45 0.09 -7.57
C GLY A 113 8.37 0.52 -8.58
N THR A 114 8.78 1.18 -9.68
CA THR A 114 7.90 1.58 -10.78
C THR A 114 8.08 0.72 -12.03
N SER A 115 8.81 -0.40 -11.93
CA SER A 115 8.96 -1.36 -13.02
C SER A 115 7.61 -1.96 -13.42
N ASP A 116 7.45 -2.26 -14.71
CA ASP A 116 6.19 -2.81 -15.22
C ASP A 116 5.93 -4.22 -14.69
N SER A 117 6.98 -5.01 -14.46
CA SER A 117 6.89 -6.35 -13.87
C SER A 117 6.35 -6.28 -12.42
N LEU A 118 6.83 -5.34 -11.60
CA LEU A 118 6.32 -5.19 -10.24
C LEU A 118 4.85 -4.72 -10.23
N LYS A 119 4.49 -3.76 -11.10
CA LYS A 119 3.08 -3.33 -11.25
C LYS A 119 2.18 -4.51 -11.58
N GLN A 120 2.56 -5.31 -12.58
CA GLN A 120 1.80 -6.50 -12.99
C GLN A 120 1.67 -7.52 -11.84
N LEU A 121 2.72 -7.72 -11.05
CA LEU A 121 2.67 -8.61 -9.89
C LEU A 121 1.65 -8.12 -8.86
N VAL A 122 1.71 -6.83 -8.50
CA VAL A 122 0.76 -6.22 -7.57
C VAL A 122 -0.67 -6.34 -8.10
N GLU A 123 -0.89 -6.04 -9.38
CA GLU A 123 -2.20 -6.16 -10.04
C GLU A 123 -2.73 -7.60 -10.02
N GLN A 124 -1.89 -8.62 -10.24
CA GLN A 124 -2.31 -10.02 -10.14
C GLN A 124 -2.71 -10.42 -8.72
N PHE A 125 -1.92 -10.04 -7.70
CA PHE A 125 -2.28 -10.31 -6.31
C PHE A 125 -3.58 -9.59 -5.92
N TRP A 126 -3.72 -8.32 -6.30
CA TRP A 126 -4.92 -7.53 -6.02
C TRP A 126 -6.16 -8.10 -6.72
N GLY A 127 -6.05 -8.37 -8.02
CA GLY A 127 -7.14 -8.92 -8.84
C GLY A 127 -7.58 -10.32 -8.42
N ALA A 128 -6.66 -11.14 -7.89
CA ALA A 128 -6.97 -12.42 -7.29
C ALA A 128 -7.56 -12.31 -5.87
N GLY A 129 -7.69 -11.09 -5.33
CA GLY A 129 -8.15 -10.87 -3.97
C GLY A 129 -7.19 -11.48 -2.95
N LYS A 130 -5.88 -11.29 -3.12
CA LYS A 130 -4.86 -11.69 -2.14
C LYS A 130 -4.46 -10.48 -1.30
N VAL A 131 -3.78 -10.72 -0.19
CA VAL A 131 -3.27 -9.63 0.64
C VAL A 131 -2.09 -8.96 -0.06
N VAL A 132 -2.09 -7.63 -0.11
CA VAL A 132 -0.95 -6.83 -0.59
C VAL A 132 -0.49 -5.96 0.57
N ALA A 133 0.79 -5.98 0.87
CA ALA A 133 1.34 -5.24 1.99
C ALA A 133 2.66 -4.55 1.65
N GLY A 134 2.99 -3.47 2.35
CA GLY A 134 4.27 -2.78 2.16
C GLY A 134 4.45 -1.54 3.02
N PHE A 135 5.65 -0.98 3.02
CA PHE A 135 5.93 0.26 3.76
C PHE A 135 5.69 1.50 2.91
N SER A 136 5.30 2.61 3.55
CA SER A 136 5.16 3.91 2.88
C SER A 136 6.51 4.61 2.76
N ASN A 137 6.69 5.38 1.68
CA ASN A 137 7.90 6.17 1.40
C ASN A 137 8.10 7.39 2.34
N THR A 138 7.41 7.48 3.48
CA THR A 138 7.36 8.72 4.28
C THR A 138 8.74 9.15 4.81
N GLU A 139 9.69 8.22 4.95
CA GLU A 139 11.08 8.54 5.31
C GLU A 139 11.86 9.26 4.18
N GLU A 140 11.48 9.12 2.91
CA GLU A 140 12.17 9.74 1.77
C GLU A 140 12.00 11.27 1.73
N VAL A 141 10.86 11.78 2.22
CA VAL A 141 10.57 13.21 2.34
C VAL A 141 11.33 13.82 3.53
N ALA A 142 11.44 13.09 4.64
CA ALA A 142 12.09 13.58 5.87
C ALA A 142 13.62 13.74 5.71
N VAL A 143 14.25 12.98 4.82
CA VAL A 143 15.71 13.05 4.56
C VAL A 143 16.08 13.87 3.32
N GLY A 144 15.15 14.62 2.73
CA GLY A 144 15.40 15.52 1.61
C GLY A 144 15.75 14.82 0.29
N LYS A 145 15.21 13.61 0.05
CA LYS A 145 15.35 12.84 -1.19
C LYS A 145 14.14 12.98 -2.14
N ASP A 146 13.28 13.97 -1.90
CA ASP A 146 12.12 14.32 -2.72
C ASP A 146 12.45 14.55 -4.21
N LYS A 147 13.70 14.91 -4.53
CA LYS A 147 14.18 15.09 -5.91
C LYS A 147 14.75 13.84 -6.58
N ALA A 148 14.90 12.73 -5.87
CA ALA A 148 15.51 11.50 -6.37
C ALA A 148 14.48 10.44 -6.82
N VAL A 149 13.20 10.68 -6.58
CA VAL A 149 12.12 9.72 -6.88
C VAL A 149 11.16 10.31 -7.92
N PRO A 150 10.68 9.51 -8.91
CA PRO A 150 9.90 10.03 -10.03
C PRO A 150 8.49 10.51 -9.62
N PHE A 151 7.99 10.06 -8.47
CA PHE A 151 6.76 10.53 -7.83
C PHE A 151 6.75 10.12 -6.34
N LEU A 152 5.97 10.82 -5.52
CA LEU A 152 5.76 10.45 -4.12
C LEU A 152 4.65 9.41 -4.02
N LEU A 153 4.93 8.27 -3.37
CA LEU A 153 3.98 7.15 -3.26
C LEU A 153 2.65 7.56 -2.59
N GLU A 154 2.72 8.36 -1.52
CA GLU A 154 1.55 8.89 -0.81
C GLU A 154 0.63 9.70 -1.74
N ASP A 155 1.20 10.61 -2.53
CA ASP A 155 0.45 11.46 -3.45
C ASP A 155 -0.17 10.62 -4.56
N ARG A 156 0.57 9.64 -5.09
CA ARG A 156 0.04 8.74 -6.11
C ARG A 156 -1.08 7.86 -5.57
N MET A 157 -1.00 7.40 -4.32
CA MET A 157 -2.06 6.64 -3.66
C MET A 157 -3.32 7.49 -3.46
N LYS A 158 -3.17 8.75 -3.05
CA LYS A 158 -4.30 9.69 -2.94
C LYS A 158 -4.92 10.03 -4.30
N GLU A 159 -4.10 10.25 -5.33
CA GLU A 159 -4.58 10.49 -6.71
C GLU A 159 -5.41 9.34 -7.27
N LEU A 160 -5.07 8.10 -6.90
CA LEU A 160 -5.80 6.91 -7.29
C LEU A 160 -7.03 6.62 -6.39
N GLY A 161 -7.35 7.53 -5.46
CA GLY A 161 -8.53 7.45 -4.58
C GLY A 161 -8.33 6.65 -3.30
N GLY A 162 -7.08 6.41 -2.88
CA GLY A 162 -6.77 5.72 -1.63
C GLY A 162 -6.85 6.63 -0.40
N ASP A 163 -7.45 6.11 0.69
CA ASP A 163 -7.46 6.76 2.00
C ASP A 163 -6.08 6.64 2.65
N TYR A 164 -5.24 7.66 2.52
CA TYR A 164 -3.94 7.70 3.17
C TYR A 164 -4.05 8.14 4.65
N VAL A 165 -3.50 7.31 5.53
CA VAL A 165 -3.43 7.55 6.98
C VAL A 165 -2.00 7.34 7.46
N ARG A 166 -1.54 8.19 8.40
CA ARG A 166 -0.20 8.09 9.00
C ARG A 166 -0.24 8.32 10.51
N GLY A 167 0.68 7.69 11.23
CA GLY A 167 1.02 7.98 12.61
C GLY A 167 2.16 9.01 12.72
N PRO A 168 2.60 9.31 13.95
CA PRO A 168 3.78 10.15 14.17
C PRO A 168 5.02 9.54 13.53
N ASP A 169 5.91 10.37 12.98
CA ASP A 169 7.18 9.92 12.43
C ASP A 169 7.97 9.12 13.48
N TRP A 170 8.71 8.11 13.00
CA TRP A 170 9.54 7.21 13.82
C TRP A 170 8.79 6.38 14.86
N HIS A 171 7.45 6.40 14.85
CA HIS A 171 6.64 5.53 15.69
C HIS A 171 6.04 4.39 14.85
N PRO A 172 5.88 3.19 15.42
CA PRO A 172 5.18 2.09 14.75
C PRO A 172 3.76 2.51 14.37
N PHE A 173 3.45 2.45 13.08
CA PHE A 173 2.11 2.67 12.55
C PHE A 173 1.88 1.75 11.38
N ALA A 174 0.86 0.90 11.49
CA ALA A 174 0.43 0.04 10.39
C ALA A 174 -1.09 -0.06 10.36
N VAL A 175 -1.65 -0.12 9.16
CA VAL A 175 -3.09 -0.11 8.92
C VAL A 175 -3.45 -1.24 7.96
N ALA A 176 -4.57 -1.88 8.22
CA ALA A 176 -5.18 -2.83 7.30
C ALA A 176 -6.52 -2.26 6.79
N SER A 177 -6.73 -2.32 5.48
CA SER A 177 -8.01 -2.00 4.83
C SER A 177 -8.35 -3.13 3.86
N GLY A 178 -9.29 -3.99 4.26
CA GLY A 178 -9.61 -5.20 3.51
C GLY A 178 -8.40 -6.12 3.35
N LYS A 179 -7.88 -6.19 2.12
CA LYS A 179 -6.70 -7.01 1.76
C LYS A 179 -5.41 -6.19 1.63
N LEU A 180 -5.44 -4.89 1.90
CA LEU A 180 -4.26 -4.04 1.90
C LEU A 180 -3.73 -3.88 3.34
N VAL A 181 -2.44 -4.11 3.58
CA VAL A 181 -1.78 -3.86 4.88
C VAL A 181 -0.56 -2.97 4.68
N THR A 182 -0.54 -1.75 5.21
CA THR A 182 0.60 -0.84 5.04
C THR A 182 1.26 -0.50 6.38
N GLY A 183 2.58 -0.31 6.37
CA GLY A 183 3.36 0.20 7.51
C GLY A 183 4.04 1.53 7.18
N GLN A 184 4.33 2.35 8.18
CA GLN A 184 4.89 3.68 7.93
C GLN A 184 6.41 3.70 7.75
N ASN A 185 7.13 2.89 8.53
CA ASN A 185 8.58 2.94 8.71
C ASN A 185 9.12 1.58 9.21
N PRO A 186 10.45 1.38 9.32
CA PRO A 186 11.01 0.14 9.82
C PRO A 186 10.52 -0.26 11.21
N GLN A 187 10.24 0.69 12.11
CA GLN A 187 9.68 0.42 13.45
C GLN A 187 8.26 -0.18 13.38
N SER A 188 7.58 -0.04 12.25
CA SER A 188 6.27 -0.62 11.98
C SER A 188 6.34 -2.10 11.57
N SER A 189 7.53 -2.65 11.31
CA SER A 189 7.71 -3.99 10.72
C SER A 189 6.99 -5.09 11.48
N GLN A 190 7.10 -5.08 12.81
CA GLN A 190 6.42 -6.07 13.64
C GLN A 190 4.90 -5.96 13.49
N ARG A 191 4.34 -4.74 13.55
CA ARG A 191 2.89 -4.55 13.47
C ARG A 191 2.33 -4.91 12.09
N VAL A 192 3.06 -4.61 11.02
CA VAL A 192 2.70 -5.05 9.66
C VAL A 192 2.66 -6.57 9.58
N ALA A 193 3.69 -7.24 10.12
CA ALA A 193 3.76 -8.70 10.12
C ALA A 193 2.59 -9.33 10.88
N GLU A 194 2.23 -8.79 12.05
CA GLU A 194 1.05 -9.22 12.82
C GLU A 194 -0.26 -9.04 12.03
N LEU A 195 -0.45 -7.90 11.36
CA LEU A 195 -1.63 -7.65 10.54
C LEU A 195 -1.72 -8.61 9.35
N VAL A 196 -0.59 -8.98 8.74
CA VAL A 196 -0.59 -10.00 7.68
C VAL A 196 -0.96 -11.37 8.24
N VAL A 197 -0.50 -11.73 9.45
CA VAL A 197 -0.93 -12.97 10.13
C VAL A 197 -2.45 -12.98 10.34
N GLU A 198 -3.02 -11.88 10.85
CA GLU A 198 -4.47 -11.71 11.03
C GLU A 198 -5.22 -11.87 9.68
N ALA A 199 -4.65 -11.36 8.58
CA ALA A 199 -5.28 -11.40 7.27
C ALA A 199 -5.18 -12.75 6.55
N VAL A 200 -4.12 -13.54 6.75
CA VAL A 200 -3.89 -14.79 6.01
C VAL A 200 -4.16 -16.07 6.82
N LEU A 201 -4.21 -16.00 8.15
CA LEU A 201 -4.56 -17.15 8.99
C LEU A 201 -6.05 -17.08 9.39
N PRO A 202 -6.90 -18.02 8.91
CA PRO A 202 -8.35 -18.01 9.15
C PRO A 202 -8.80 -18.13 10.63
N ALA A 203 -7.87 -18.21 11.59
CA ALA A 203 -8.18 -18.47 13.00
C ALA A 203 -8.33 -17.20 13.87
N LEU A 204 -8.21 -15.99 13.32
CA LEU A 204 -8.42 -14.75 14.07
C LEU A 204 -9.31 -13.76 13.33
N LYS A 205 -10.61 -14.09 13.41
CA LYS A 205 -11.79 -13.24 13.25
C LYS A 205 -12.31 -13.02 11.83
N GLU A 206 -13.56 -13.43 11.67
CA GLU A 206 -14.61 -12.75 10.90
C GLU A 206 -14.29 -11.25 10.67
N PRO A 207 -14.63 -10.70 9.49
CA PRO A 207 -14.33 -9.32 9.15
C PRO A 207 -14.77 -8.38 10.28
N VAL A 208 -13.80 -7.78 10.95
CA VAL A 208 -14.06 -6.70 11.90
C VAL A 208 -14.45 -5.49 11.07
N HIS A 209 -15.76 -5.30 10.91
CA HIS A 209 -16.29 -3.97 10.65
C HIS A 209 -15.97 -3.13 11.89
N GLY A 210 -14.81 -2.48 11.88
CA GLY A 210 -14.46 -1.50 12.89
C GLY A 210 -15.56 -0.43 12.88
N LYS A 211 -16.35 -0.38 13.95
CA LYS A 211 -17.10 0.83 14.26
C LYS A 211 -16.06 1.91 14.55
N GLY A 212 -15.71 2.68 13.52
CA GLY A 212 -15.06 3.97 13.71
C GLY A 212 -15.95 4.89 14.57
N PRO A 213 -15.40 5.98 15.12
CA PRO A 213 -16.14 6.93 15.92
C PRO A 213 -17.02 7.80 15.00
N HIS A 214 -18.09 7.20 14.49
CA HIS A 214 -19.25 7.94 14.02
C HIS A 214 -20.42 7.52 14.90
N GLU A 215 -20.50 8.23 16.03
CA GLU A 215 -21.80 8.50 16.62
C GLU A 215 -22.74 9.04 15.55
N GLY A 216 -23.99 8.59 15.63
CA GLY A 216 -24.98 8.62 14.56
C GLY A 216 -25.08 9.93 13.77
N PHE A 217 -24.89 9.84 12.46
CA PHE A 217 -25.72 10.61 11.55
C PHE A 217 -27.05 9.89 11.41
N HIS A 218 -27.91 10.08 12.41
CA HIS A 218 -29.34 9.86 12.22
C HIS A 218 -29.80 10.83 11.14
N HIS A 219 -30.39 10.28 10.08
CA HIS A 219 -31.24 11.04 9.17
C HIS A 219 -32.36 11.64 10.02
N ARG A 220 -32.25 12.93 10.34
CA ARG A 220 -33.31 13.65 11.06
C ARG A 220 -34.42 13.91 10.04
N GLU A 221 -35.30 12.93 9.84
CA GLU A 221 -36.63 13.21 9.34
C GLU A 221 -37.30 14.17 10.33
N LYS A 222 -37.73 15.33 9.84
CA LYS A 222 -38.52 16.25 10.66
C LYS A 222 -39.88 15.61 10.94
N PRO A 223 -40.36 15.56 12.18
CA PRO A 223 -41.72 15.16 12.45
C PRO A 223 -42.65 16.29 11.97
N HIS A 224 -43.57 15.97 11.06
CA HIS A 224 -44.73 16.82 10.81
C HIS A 224 -45.73 16.57 11.95
N GLU A 225 -45.73 17.49 12.90
CA GLU A 225 -46.76 17.61 13.93
C GLU A 225 -47.98 18.27 13.28
N SER A 226 -49.11 17.57 13.34
CA SER A 226 -50.42 18.08 12.96
C SER A 226 -50.94 18.95 14.08
N ASP A 227 -51.27 20.21 13.78
CA ASP A 227 -52.36 20.87 14.50
C ASP A 227 -53.07 21.92 13.64
N HIS A 228 -54.38 21.92 13.84
CA HIS A 228 -55.40 22.63 13.11
C HIS A 228 -55.33 24.15 13.28
N TYR A 229 -55.51 24.92 12.20
CA TYR A 229 -56.24 26.19 12.31
C TYR A 229 -57.00 26.54 11.02
N HIS A 230 -58.16 27.17 11.23
CA HIS A 230 -59.27 27.36 10.31
C HIS A 230 -59.05 28.43 9.22
N ASP A 231 -59.77 28.18 8.13
CA ASP A 231 -60.30 29.07 7.10
C ASP A 231 -60.46 30.55 7.51
N HIS A 232 -59.84 31.45 6.77
CA HIS A 232 -60.47 32.68 6.29
C HIS A 232 -59.86 33.14 4.96
N ARG A 233 -60.76 33.42 4.02
CA ARG A 233 -60.57 34.06 2.71
C ARG A 233 -59.71 35.32 2.78
N ASP A 234 -58.90 35.57 1.74
CA ASP A 234 -59.11 36.73 0.86
C ASP A 234 -58.14 36.76 -0.33
N GLU A 235 -58.64 37.38 -1.40
CA GLU A 235 -58.14 37.46 -2.76
C GLU A 235 -56.82 38.25 -2.91
N HIS A 236 -55.95 37.84 -3.85
CA HIS A 236 -55.49 38.64 -5.01
C HIS A 236 -54.17 38.16 -5.65
N ALA A 237 -54.30 37.77 -6.94
CA ALA A 237 -53.50 38.18 -8.10
C ALA A 237 -51.95 37.95 -8.25
N ARG A 238 -51.64 37.06 -9.22
CA ARG A 238 -50.80 37.23 -10.45
C ARG A 238 -49.33 36.75 -10.51
N GLN A 239 -49.10 35.94 -11.56
CA GLN A 239 -48.01 35.90 -12.58
C GLN A 239 -46.56 35.79 -12.07
N GLY A 240 -45.68 34.88 -12.46
CA GLY A 240 -45.54 34.07 -13.68
C GLY A 240 -44.11 34.25 -14.21
N ALA A 241 -43.28 33.19 -14.27
CA ALA A 241 -42.14 33.04 -15.19
C ALA A 241 -41.46 31.68 -14.97
N ARG A 242 -41.41 30.88 -16.03
CA ARG A 242 -40.61 29.66 -16.15
C ARG A 242 -39.22 30.04 -16.65
N HIS A 243 -38.17 29.41 -16.13
CA HIS A 243 -36.86 29.39 -16.76
C HIS A 243 -36.39 27.94 -16.88
N ASP A 244 -36.11 27.56 -18.12
CA ASP A 244 -35.70 26.23 -18.57
C ASP A 244 -34.27 25.88 -18.10
N ALA A 245 -34.06 24.59 -17.80
CA ALA A 245 -32.75 24.02 -17.51
C ALA A 245 -32.01 23.62 -18.81
N PRO A 246 -30.67 23.71 -18.88
CA PRO A 246 -29.91 23.38 -20.08
C PRO A 246 -29.69 21.87 -20.29
N ASP A 247 -29.69 21.48 -21.56
CA ASP A 247 -29.59 20.15 -22.18
C ASP A 247 -28.21 19.46 -21.97
N PRO A 248 -28.17 18.18 -21.53
CA PRO A 248 -26.93 17.43 -21.28
C PRO A 248 -26.17 16.91 -22.52
N ALA A 249 -26.56 17.25 -23.75
CA ALA A 249 -25.97 16.68 -24.98
C ALA A 249 -24.68 17.34 -25.54
N LYS A 250 -23.97 18.22 -24.81
CA LYS A 250 -22.74 18.89 -25.30
C LYS A 250 -21.56 18.85 -24.31
N ALA A 251 -21.08 17.66 -23.94
CA ALA A 251 -19.80 17.52 -23.24
C ALA A 251 -19.14 16.15 -23.48
N ARG A 252 -18.90 15.77 -24.74
CA ARG A 252 -18.00 14.66 -25.08
C ARG A 252 -17.30 14.93 -26.41
N SER A 253 -16.06 15.42 -26.37
CA SER A 253 -14.95 15.02 -27.27
C SER A 253 -13.82 16.07 -27.26
N SER A 254 -12.70 15.78 -26.59
CA SER A 254 -11.38 16.29 -27.00
C SER A 254 -10.26 15.51 -26.30
N TRP A 255 -9.96 14.32 -26.82
CA TRP A 255 -8.67 13.68 -26.64
C TRP A 255 -7.98 13.62 -27.99
N HIS A 256 -6.65 13.81 -27.99
CA HIS A 256 -5.69 13.83 -29.10
C HIS A 256 -5.30 15.23 -29.61
N GLN A 257 -4.24 15.79 -29.04
CA GLN A 257 -3.19 16.45 -29.83
C GLN A 257 -1.80 15.99 -29.37
N THR A 258 -0.99 15.72 -30.38
CA THR A 258 0.32 15.09 -30.43
C THR A 258 1.46 15.98 -29.93
N TYR A 259 2.38 15.41 -29.14
CA TYR A 259 3.66 16.00 -28.75
C TYR A 259 4.74 15.71 -29.83
N ARG A 260 5.51 16.73 -30.24
CA ARG A 260 6.74 16.61 -31.04
C ARG A 260 7.94 17.07 -30.20
N PRO A 261 9.07 16.35 -30.18
CA PRO A 261 10.27 16.79 -29.48
C PRO A 261 11.10 17.80 -30.32
N PRO A 262 11.94 18.63 -29.68
CA PRO A 262 12.78 19.60 -30.37
C PRO A 262 14.10 19.00 -30.86
N ILE A 263 14.65 19.68 -31.86
CA ILE A 263 15.85 19.44 -32.69
C ILE A 263 17.15 19.65 -31.92
#